data_AF-A0A433JXK6-F1
#
_entry.id   AF-A0A433JXK6-F1
#
_cell.length_a   1.000
_cell.length_b   1.000
_cell.length_c   1.000
_cell.angle_alpha   90.00
_cell.angle_beta   90.00
_cell.angle_gamma   90.00
#
_symmetry.space_group_name_H-M   'P 1'
#
loop_
_entity.id
_entity.type
_entity.pdbx_description
1 polymer ?
#
loop_
_entity_poly.entity_id
_entity_poly.type
_entity_poly.pdbx_seq_one_letter_code
_entity_poly.pdbx_strand_id
1 'polypeptide(L)'
;MTVMHNCPSCGAKLKDDDSQFCPKCGAKIPEKVLLDPNNINEVESRKSGRQALLLCIFFGPLGIHRFYVGKFFTGMLTLLTGGFLGIWTILDLIRINQNKFTDKEGNTLIVAHNVSSLHKIILTLGSIGFWLIITISVLLTFISYLTSGLLNTANEQLEALRAGNINEAYSYTSQEYQQAISLANFQKWLAENPELKNNKSANFTQRGITNSPVNNAAGYLNSGFLEGTITTNDGKKIGIKYIFLKENDRWKIVGIFLER
;
A
#
# COMPACT_ATOMS: atom_id res chain seq x y z
N MET A 1 -2.04 -18.25 48.29
CA MET A 1 -1.90 -16.79 48.48
C MET A 1 -0.73 -16.56 49.42
N THR A 2 0.37 -15.98 48.95
CA THR A 2 1.41 -15.47 49.85
C THR A 2 1.59 -13.99 49.55
N VAL A 3 1.02 -13.16 50.41
CA VAL A 3 1.27 -11.72 50.40
C VAL A 3 2.69 -11.52 50.91
N MET A 4 3.52 -10.79 50.15
CA MET A 4 4.89 -10.52 50.55
C MET A 4 4.86 -9.40 51.59
N HIS A 5 4.74 -9.77 52.87
CA HIS A 5 4.63 -8.81 53.97
C HIS A 5 5.92 -8.01 54.21
N ASN A 6 7.04 -8.40 53.60
CA ASN A 6 8.37 -7.82 53.82
C ASN A 6 9.06 -7.43 52.50
N CYS A 7 9.73 -6.28 52.49
CA CYS A 7 10.56 -5.82 51.38
C CYS A 7 11.78 -6.75 51.17
N PRO A 8 12.08 -7.19 49.93
CA PRO A 8 13.18 -8.12 49.66
C PRO A 8 14.57 -7.48 49.72
N SER A 9 14.68 -6.16 49.52
CA SER A 9 15.96 -5.44 49.61
C SER A 9 16.34 -5.04 51.02
N CYS A 10 15.38 -4.73 51.90
CA CYS A 10 15.68 -4.18 53.23
C CYS A 10 14.95 -4.83 54.40
N GLY A 11 14.07 -5.80 54.14
CA GLY A 11 13.33 -6.54 55.17
C GLY A 11 12.22 -5.75 55.88
N ALA A 12 11.93 -4.51 55.48
CA ALA A 12 10.87 -3.72 56.11
C ALA A 12 9.47 -4.30 55.87
N LYS A 13 8.64 -4.32 56.91
CA LYS A 13 7.22 -4.67 56.81
C LYS A 13 6.49 -3.63 55.95
N LEU A 14 5.77 -4.08 54.93
CA LEU A 14 4.92 -3.23 54.10
C LEU A 14 3.55 -3.09 54.78
N LYS A 15 3.03 -1.86 54.87
CA LYS A 15 1.73 -1.58 55.50
C LYS A 15 0.56 -1.84 54.53
N ASP A 16 0.79 -1.69 53.22
CA ASP A 16 -0.23 -1.78 52.18
C ASP A 16 0.24 -2.66 51.01
N ASP A 17 -0.62 -3.58 50.57
CA ASP A 17 -0.33 -4.62 49.56
C ASP A 17 -0.09 -4.09 48.13
N ASP A 18 -0.41 -2.81 47.87
CA ASP A 18 -0.35 -2.17 46.54
C ASP A 18 0.81 -1.15 46.39
N SER A 19 1.76 -1.14 47.34
CA SER A 19 2.87 -0.18 47.35
C SER A 19 3.90 -0.46 46.23
N GLN A 20 3.96 0.36 45.18
CA GLN A 20 4.93 0.19 44.08
C GLN A 20 6.39 0.43 44.50
N PHE A 21 6.62 1.15 45.60
CA PHE A 21 7.95 1.47 46.13
C PHE A 21 7.98 1.30 47.65
N CYS A 22 9.09 0.78 48.18
CA CYS A 22 9.28 0.63 49.61
C CYS A 22 9.43 2.01 50.28
N PRO A 23 8.59 2.39 51.25
CA PRO A 23 8.69 3.68 51.93
C PRO A 23 9.94 3.83 52.80
N LYS A 24 10.63 2.72 53.11
CA LYS A 24 11.85 2.73 53.95
C LYS A 24 13.15 2.84 53.15
N CYS A 25 13.28 2.09 52.06
CA CYS A 25 14.53 2.02 51.29
C CYS A 25 14.41 2.51 49.84
N GLY A 26 13.21 2.88 49.38
CA GLY A 26 12.97 3.32 48.01
C GLY A 26 13.05 2.20 46.96
N ALA A 27 13.34 0.95 47.34
CA ALA A 27 13.38 -0.17 46.41
C ALA A 27 12.01 -0.40 45.79
N LYS A 28 11.97 -0.59 44.46
CA LYS A 28 10.74 -0.93 43.74
C LYS A 28 10.26 -2.31 44.18
N ILE A 29 9.01 -2.41 44.63
CA ILE A 29 8.41 -3.70 45.00
C ILE A 29 7.91 -4.37 43.72
N PRO A 30 8.26 -5.64 43.46
CA PRO A 30 7.69 -6.38 42.33
C PRO A 30 6.18 -6.50 42.54
N GLU A 31 5.41 -5.93 41.62
CA GLU A 31 3.95 -6.04 41.56
C GLU A 31 3.55 -7.50 41.61
N LYS A 32 2.54 -7.81 42.45
CA LYS A 32 2.08 -9.17 42.74
C LYS A 32 1.70 -9.85 41.42
N VAL A 33 2.55 -10.76 40.94
CA VAL A 33 2.09 -11.78 40.00
C VAL A 33 1.00 -12.53 40.74
N LEU A 34 -0.24 -12.45 40.25
CA LEU A 34 -1.34 -13.27 40.72
C LEU A 34 -1.06 -14.73 40.34
N LEU A 35 -0.06 -15.35 40.99
CA LEU A 35 0.17 -16.78 40.94
C LEU A 35 -0.79 -17.41 41.94
N ASP A 36 -2.02 -17.62 41.49
CA ASP A 36 -2.91 -18.59 42.12
C ASP A 36 -2.39 -19.99 41.76
N PRO A 37 -1.94 -20.80 42.75
CA PRO A 37 -1.38 -22.12 42.49
C PRO A 37 -2.38 -23.14 41.93
N ASN A 38 -3.69 -22.82 41.90
CA ASN A 38 -4.72 -23.64 41.26
C ASN A 38 -5.17 -23.10 39.89
N ASN A 39 -4.50 -22.05 39.40
CA ASN A 39 -4.86 -21.35 38.18
C ASN A 39 -3.62 -21.26 37.28
N ILE A 40 -3.47 -22.21 36.37
CA ILE A 40 -2.36 -22.28 35.41
C ILE A 40 -2.40 -21.14 34.36
N ASN A 41 -3.24 -20.11 34.56
CA ASN A 41 -3.69 -19.22 33.51
C ASN A 41 -2.98 -17.85 33.54
N GLU A 42 -2.40 -17.52 32.37
CA GLU A 42 -2.05 -16.21 31.83
C GLU A 42 -1.46 -15.17 32.80
N VAL A 43 -0.13 -15.09 32.85
CA VAL A 43 0.59 -13.95 33.41
C VAL A 43 0.30 -12.71 32.55
N GLU A 44 -0.23 -11.65 33.17
CA GLU A 44 -0.50 -10.38 32.49
C GLU A 44 0.79 -9.57 32.29
N SER A 45 0.95 -8.97 31.11
CA SER A 45 2.09 -8.13 30.78
C SER A 45 2.01 -6.77 31.48
N ARG A 46 3.15 -6.24 31.93
CA ARG A 46 3.27 -4.85 32.43
C ARG A 46 3.05 -3.77 31.37
N LYS A 47 2.97 -4.16 30.09
CA LYS A 47 2.74 -3.25 28.96
C LYS A 47 1.24 -3.09 28.72
N SER A 48 0.82 -1.88 28.36
CA SER A 48 -0.60 -1.59 28.15
C SER A 48 -1.09 -2.20 26.83
N GLY A 49 -2.05 -3.12 26.90
CA GLY A 49 -2.68 -3.70 25.70
C GLY A 49 -3.39 -2.66 24.85
N ARG A 50 -3.97 -1.61 25.46
CA ARG A 50 -4.60 -0.49 24.73
C ARG A 50 -3.60 0.29 23.89
N GLN A 51 -2.40 0.53 24.42
CA GLN A 51 -1.33 1.18 23.66
C GLN A 51 -0.93 0.27 22.49
N ALA A 52 -0.68 -1.02 22.73
CA ALA A 52 -0.36 -1.97 21.67
C ALA A 52 -1.45 -2.01 20.57
N LEU A 53 -2.73 -1.94 20.95
CA LEU A 53 -3.86 -1.89 20.03
C LEU A 53 -3.86 -0.63 19.16
N LEU A 54 -3.69 0.56 19.78
CA LEU A 54 -3.64 1.83 19.04
C LEU A 54 -2.45 1.86 18.08
N LEU A 55 -1.27 1.41 18.54
CA LEU A 55 -0.10 1.29 17.67
C LEU A 55 -0.35 0.32 16.51
N CYS A 56 -1.08 -0.77 16.73
CA CYS A 56 -1.44 -1.72 15.67
C CYS A 56 -2.40 -1.11 14.64
N ILE A 57 -3.37 -0.30 15.07
CA ILE A 57 -4.33 0.36 14.18
C ILE A 57 -3.64 1.40 13.28
N PHE A 58 -2.79 2.27 13.83
CA PHE A 58 -2.19 3.37 13.06
C PHE A 58 -0.86 3.01 12.39
N PHE A 59 -0.04 2.20 13.05
CA PHE A 59 1.33 1.88 12.63
C PHE A 59 1.55 0.38 12.42
N GLY A 60 0.46 -0.37 12.21
CA GLY A 60 0.47 -1.81 12.03
C GLY A 60 1.40 -2.32 10.93
N PRO A 61 1.32 -1.80 9.68
CA PRO A 61 2.18 -2.26 8.59
C PRO A 61 3.67 -2.01 8.83
N LEU A 62 4.01 -1.03 9.67
CA LEU A 62 5.39 -0.75 10.08
C LEU A 62 5.86 -1.68 11.21
N GLY A 63 4.95 -2.45 11.83
CA GLY A 63 5.27 -3.38 12.90
C GLY A 63 5.58 -2.73 14.25
N ILE A 64 5.24 -1.45 14.47
CA ILE A 64 5.63 -0.71 15.68
C ILE A 64 5.05 -1.34 16.95
N HIS A 65 3.85 -1.91 16.88
CA HIS A 65 3.23 -2.65 18.00
C HIS A 65 4.06 -3.87 18.43
N ARG A 66 4.82 -4.51 17.53
CA ARG A 66 5.71 -5.64 17.87
C ARG A 66 6.99 -5.16 18.56
N PHE A 67 7.53 -4.02 18.16
CA PHE A 67 8.67 -3.40 18.84
C PHE A 67 8.29 -2.95 20.27
N TYR A 68 7.09 -2.39 20.46
CA TYR A 68 6.57 -1.97 21.76
C TYR A 68 6.58 -3.11 22.80
N VAL A 69 6.23 -4.33 22.37
CA VAL A 69 6.19 -5.52 23.23
C VAL A 69 7.52 -6.27 23.31
N GLY A 70 8.58 -5.72 22.73
CA GLY A 70 9.93 -6.28 22.74
C GLY A 70 10.17 -7.41 21.73
N LYS A 71 9.24 -7.66 20.80
CA LYS A 71 9.38 -8.69 19.75
C LYS A 71 10.16 -8.17 18.53
N PHE A 72 11.41 -7.75 18.77
CA PHE A 72 12.27 -7.06 17.80
C PHE A 72 12.42 -7.81 16.47
N PHE A 73 12.79 -9.10 16.50
CA PHE A 73 13.01 -9.89 15.28
C PHE A 73 11.76 -9.95 14.39
N THR A 74 10.59 -10.18 14.98
CA THR A 74 9.35 -10.25 14.20
C THR A 74 8.89 -8.87 13.73
N GLY A 75 9.15 -7.80 14.50
CA GLY A 75 8.89 -6.42 14.04
C GLY A 75 9.79 -6.03 12.86
N MET A 76 11.07 -6.40 12.92
CA MET A 76 12.02 -6.20 11.82
C MET A 76 11.59 -6.97 10.58
N LEU A 77 11.14 -8.22 10.74
CA LEU A 77 10.62 -9.01 9.63
C LEU A 77 9.37 -8.37 9.01
N THR A 78 8.46 -7.83 9.83
CA THR A 78 7.30 -7.08 9.34
C THR A 78 7.74 -5.84 8.53
N LEU A 79 8.74 -5.11 8.99
CA LEU A 79 9.27 -3.93 8.29
C LEU A 79 9.95 -4.31 6.97
N LEU A 80 10.81 -5.33 6.96
CA LEU A 80 11.51 -5.82 5.77
C LEU A 80 10.55 -6.40 4.72
N THR A 81 9.47 -7.05 5.16
CA THR A 81 8.43 -7.57 4.26
C THR A 81 7.41 -6.50 3.85
N GLY A 82 7.60 -5.23 4.25
CA GLY A 82 6.66 -4.15 3.96
C GLY A 82 5.25 -4.41 4.50
N GLY A 83 5.15 -5.19 5.59
CA GLY A 83 3.89 -5.58 6.19
C GLY A 83 3.12 -6.68 5.43
N PHE A 84 3.66 -7.27 4.37
CA PHE A 84 3.02 -8.34 3.57
C PHE A 84 1.56 -8.00 3.22
N LEU A 85 1.35 -6.80 2.64
CA LEU A 85 0.02 -6.23 2.31
C LEU A 85 -0.94 -6.07 3.50
N GLY A 86 -0.43 -5.96 4.72
CA GLY A 86 -1.22 -5.75 5.94
C GLY A 86 -1.71 -7.03 6.61
N ILE A 87 -1.39 -8.22 6.09
CA ILE A 87 -1.81 -9.50 6.68
C ILE A 87 -1.28 -9.65 8.11
N TRP A 88 -0.03 -9.27 8.36
CA TRP A 88 0.57 -9.28 9.71
C TRP A 88 -0.20 -8.40 10.70
N THR A 89 -0.55 -7.18 10.26
CA THR A 89 -1.34 -6.24 11.05
C THR A 89 -2.70 -6.82 11.41
N ILE A 90 -3.38 -7.47 10.46
CA ILE A 90 -4.71 -8.05 10.68
C ILE A 90 -4.65 -9.17 11.72
N LEU A 91 -3.69 -10.08 11.58
CA LEU A 91 -3.52 -11.19 12.54
C LEU A 91 -3.21 -10.68 13.95
N ASP A 92 -2.36 -9.66 14.06
CA ASP A 92 -2.02 -9.07 15.36
C ASP A 92 -3.17 -8.27 15.95
N LEU A 93 -3.91 -7.52 15.13
CA LEU A 93 -5.10 -6.79 15.55
C LEU A 93 -6.14 -7.73 16.16
N ILE A 94 -6.41 -8.87 15.50
CA ILE A 94 -7.32 -9.91 16.02
C ILE A 94 -6.79 -10.45 17.35
N ARG A 95 -5.51 -10.81 17.43
CA ARG A 95 -4.90 -11.35 18.66
C ARG A 95 -4.93 -10.35 19.81
N ILE A 96 -4.61 -9.08 19.57
CA ILE A 96 -4.61 -8.02 20.59
C ILE A 96 -6.02 -7.79 21.10
N ASN A 97 -7.00 -7.67 20.20
CA ASN A 97 -8.40 -7.44 20.56
C ASN A 97 -9.04 -8.64 21.29
N GLN A 98 -8.53 -9.85 21.04
CA GLN A 98 -8.91 -11.06 21.77
C GLN A 98 -8.17 -11.24 23.10
N ASN A 99 -7.28 -10.31 23.49
CA ASN A 99 -6.36 -10.48 24.62
C ASN A 99 -5.55 -11.79 24.52
N LYS A 100 -5.12 -12.18 23.32
CA LYS A 100 -4.28 -13.36 23.05
C LYS A 100 -2.89 -13.00 22.55
N PHE A 101 -2.57 -11.71 22.55
CA PHE A 101 -1.29 -11.22 22.08
C PHE A 101 -0.31 -11.11 23.23
N THR A 102 0.85 -11.74 23.08
CA THR A 102 1.86 -11.82 24.13
C THR A 102 3.00 -10.84 23.93
N ASP A 103 3.73 -10.53 24.99
CA ASP A 103 5.02 -9.83 24.93
C ASP A 103 6.20 -10.79 24.69
N LYS A 104 7.43 -10.28 24.73
CA LYS A 104 8.67 -11.08 24.59
C LYS A 104 8.88 -12.11 25.71
N GLU A 105 8.26 -11.91 26.86
CA GLU A 105 8.37 -12.75 28.06
C GLU A 105 7.25 -13.82 28.07
N GLY A 106 6.32 -13.76 27.11
CA GLY A 106 5.18 -14.67 27.01
C GLY A 106 3.95 -14.20 27.78
N ASN A 107 4.00 -13.02 28.40
CA ASN A 107 2.88 -12.47 29.17
C ASN A 107 1.82 -11.88 28.23
N THR A 108 0.55 -12.09 28.55
CA THR A 108 -0.58 -11.66 27.72
C THR A 108 -0.90 -10.18 27.92
N LEU A 109 -1.19 -9.47 26.84
CA LEU A 109 -1.65 -8.09 26.88
C LEU A 109 -3.16 -8.01 27.02
N ILE A 110 -3.63 -7.33 28.07
CA ILE A 110 -5.04 -7.08 28.29
C ILE A 110 -5.40 -5.66 27.81
N VAL A 111 -6.39 -5.57 26.92
CA VAL A 111 -6.91 -4.29 26.40
C VAL A 111 -8.05 -3.76 27.29
N ALA A 112 -9.01 -4.62 27.60
CA ALA A 112 -10.15 -4.30 28.44
C ALA A 112 -10.82 -5.58 28.95
N HIS A 113 -11.28 -5.54 30.20
CA HIS A 113 -12.13 -6.58 30.78
C HIS A 113 -13.60 -6.30 30.40
N ASN A 114 -14.37 -7.36 30.12
CA ASN A 114 -15.83 -7.30 29.95
C ASN A 114 -16.37 -6.49 28.75
N VAL A 115 -15.66 -6.46 27.61
CA VAL A 115 -16.17 -5.91 26.35
C VAL A 115 -16.97 -6.97 25.60
N SER A 116 -18.18 -6.62 25.13
CA SER A 116 -19.01 -7.57 24.38
C SER A 116 -18.35 -8.01 23.07
N SER A 117 -18.59 -9.25 22.66
CA SER A 117 -18.02 -9.83 21.43
C SER A 117 -18.34 -8.99 20.20
N LEU A 118 -19.50 -8.33 20.19
CA LEU A 118 -19.97 -7.48 19.10
C LEU A 118 -19.08 -6.24 18.91
N HIS A 119 -18.75 -5.52 19.99
CA HIS A 119 -17.85 -4.36 19.92
C HIS A 119 -16.46 -4.72 19.41
N LYS A 120 -15.95 -5.88 19.83
CA LYS A 120 -14.67 -6.40 19.35
C LYS A 120 -14.70 -6.65 17.84
N ILE A 121 -15.77 -7.26 17.33
CA ILE A 121 -15.95 -7.51 15.89
C ILE A 121 -16.04 -6.20 15.12
N ILE A 122 -16.87 -5.25 15.55
CA ILE A 122 -17.03 -3.94 14.89
C ILE A 122 -15.68 -3.22 14.79
N LEU A 123 -14.92 -3.15 15.89
CA LEU A 123 -13.62 -2.49 15.92
C LEU A 123 -12.63 -3.14 14.93
N THR A 124 -12.63 -4.47 14.89
CA THR A 124 -11.73 -5.23 14.01
C THR A 124 -12.11 -5.03 12.55
N LEU A 125 -13.39 -5.19 12.19
CA LEU A 125 -13.87 -5.01 10.82
C LEU A 125 -13.71 -3.57 10.33
N GLY A 126 -14.00 -2.58 11.17
CA GLY A 126 -13.80 -1.18 10.84
C GLY A 126 -12.33 -0.86 10.55
N SER A 127 -11.41 -1.39 11.36
CA SER A 127 -9.97 -1.23 11.15
C SER A 127 -9.49 -1.94 9.89
N ILE A 128 -9.99 -3.15 9.60
CA ILE A 128 -9.67 -3.89 8.36
C ILE A 128 -10.17 -3.12 7.14
N GLY A 129 -11.41 -2.61 7.18
CA GLY A 129 -11.98 -1.83 6.08
C GLY A 129 -11.18 -0.56 5.81
N PHE A 130 -10.81 0.18 6.86
CA PHE A 130 -9.96 1.36 6.77
C PHE A 130 -8.61 1.06 6.10
N TRP A 131 -7.94 -0.02 6.55
CA TRP A 131 -6.66 -0.43 5.96
C TRP A 131 -6.79 -0.92 4.51
N LEU A 132 -7.87 -1.61 4.16
CA LEU A 132 -8.14 -2.06 2.80
C LEU A 132 -8.29 -0.87 1.86
N ILE A 133 -9.04 0.16 2.27
CA ILE A 133 -9.25 1.38 1.47
C ILE A 133 -7.92 2.11 1.24
N ILE A 134 -7.11 2.30 2.29
CA ILE A 134 -5.79 2.95 2.17
C ILE A 134 -4.89 2.15 1.24
N THR A 135 -4.82 0.83 1.41
CA THR A 135 -3.97 -0.04 0.59
C THR A 135 -4.38 0.00 -0.88
N ILE A 136 -5.69 -0.08 -1.18
CA ILE A 136 -6.21 0.04 -2.55
C ILE A 136 -5.88 1.41 -3.13
N SER A 137 -6.08 2.50 -2.38
CA SER A 137 -5.78 3.86 -2.85
C SER A 137 -4.30 4.01 -3.20
N VAL A 138 -3.39 3.58 -2.32
CA VAL A 138 -1.94 3.63 -2.55
C VAL A 138 -1.56 2.77 -3.76
N LEU A 139 -2.13 1.57 -3.89
CA LEU A 139 -1.87 0.68 -5.02
C LEU A 139 -2.31 1.31 -6.35
N LEU A 140 -3.50 1.93 -6.40
CA LEU A 140 -3.99 2.63 -7.60
C LEU A 140 -3.11 3.83 -7.97
N THR A 141 -2.66 4.61 -6.97
CA THR A 141 -1.72 5.71 -7.19
C THR A 141 -0.38 5.20 -7.72
N PHE A 142 0.15 4.12 -7.15
CA PHE A 142 1.42 3.52 -7.59
C PHE A 142 1.34 2.97 -9.02
N ILE A 143 0.27 2.25 -9.37
CA ILE A 143 0.02 1.78 -10.74
C ILE A 143 -0.06 2.95 -11.71
N SER A 144 -0.74 4.03 -11.32
CA SER A 144 -0.86 5.24 -12.13
C SER A 144 0.49 5.95 -12.32
N TYR A 145 1.33 6.00 -11.28
CA TYR A 145 2.70 6.51 -11.38
C TYR A 145 3.54 5.70 -12.38
N LEU A 146 3.54 4.36 -12.28
CA LEU A 146 4.33 3.48 -13.15
C LEU A 146 3.94 3.56 -14.63
N THR A 147 2.66 3.85 -14.91
CA THR A 147 2.12 3.89 -16.28
C THR A 147 1.92 5.31 -16.82
N SER A 148 2.24 6.34 -16.03
CA SER A 148 2.08 7.75 -16.38
C SER A 148 2.80 8.14 -17.67
N GLY A 149 4.01 7.60 -17.91
CA GLY A 149 4.80 7.95 -19.08
C GLY A 149 4.14 7.58 -20.41
N LEU A 150 3.38 6.48 -20.49
CA LEU A 150 2.64 6.11 -21.70
C LEU A 150 1.49 7.10 -21.96
N LEU A 151 0.73 7.39 -20.90
CA LEU A 151 -0.41 8.33 -20.94
C LEU A 151 0.05 9.73 -21.36
N ASN A 152 1.11 10.24 -20.74
CA ASN A 152 1.64 11.57 -21.05
C ASN A 152 2.08 11.65 -22.51
N THR A 153 2.85 10.67 -22.99
CA THR A 153 3.33 10.65 -24.38
C THR A 153 2.18 10.67 -25.40
N ALA A 154 1.12 9.87 -25.19
CA ALA A 154 -0.04 9.88 -26.07
C ALA A 154 -0.84 11.18 -26.00
N ASN A 155 -1.07 11.70 -24.79
CA ASN A 155 -1.81 12.94 -24.59
C ASN A 155 -1.07 14.14 -25.20
N GLU A 156 0.23 14.27 -24.95
CA GLU A 156 1.08 15.33 -25.51
C GLU A 156 1.11 15.27 -27.04
N GLN A 157 1.18 14.08 -27.63
CA GLN A 157 1.08 13.94 -29.09
C GLN A 157 -0.29 14.40 -29.61
N LEU A 158 -1.40 13.96 -28.99
CA LEU A 158 -2.75 14.36 -29.40
C LEU A 158 -2.98 15.86 -29.22
N GLU A 159 -2.40 16.48 -28.18
CA GLU A 159 -2.39 17.92 -27.99
C GLU A 159 -1.64 18.64 -29.10
N ALA A 160 -0.43 18.19 -29.45
CA ALA A 160 0.33 18.74 -30.56
C ALA A 160 -0.42 18.61 -31.90
N LEU A 161 -1.10 17.48 -32.14
CA LEU A 161 -1.93 17.28 -33.33
C LEU A 161 -3.12 18.24 -33.37
N ARG A 162 -3.81 18.45 -32.24
CA ARG A 162 -4.92 19.41 -32.11
C ARG A 162 -4.47 20.85 -32.29
N ALA A 163 -3.27 21.19 -31.81
CA ALA A 163 -2.65 22.49 -31.99
C ALA A 163 -2.12 22.72 -33.43
N GLY A 164 -2.15 21.71 -34.29
CA GLY A 164 -1.59 21.77 -35.64
C GLY A 164 -0.06 21.69 -35.69
N ASN A 165 0.62 21.43 -34.57
CA ASN A 165 2.06 21.28 -34.50
C ASN A 165 2.48 19.85 -34.89
N ILE A 166 2.47 19.58 -36.20
CA ILE A 166 2.72 18.22 -36.72
C ILE A 166 4.17 17.77 -36.46
N ASN A 167 5.14 18.68 -36.46
CA ASN A 167 6.54 18.36 -36.21
C ASN A 167 6.75 17.88 -34.78
N GLU A 168 6.13 18.57 -33.82
CA GLU A 168 6.15 18.16 -32.42
C GLU A 168 5.42 16.82 -32.22
N ALA A 169 4.22 16.66 -32.79
CA ALA A 169 3.49 15.40 -32.74
C ALA A 169 4.31 14.21 -33.29
N TYR A 170 5.02 14.43 -34.39
CA TYR A 170 5.90 13.43 -35.00
C TYR A 170 7.11 13.11 -34.11
N SER A 171 7.63 14.07 -33.34
CA SER A 171 8.78 13.87 -32.43
C SER A 171 8.51 12.89 -31.26
N TYR A 172 7.23 12.65 -30.92
CA TYR A 172 6.82 11.65 -29.93
C TYR A 172 6.89 10.21 -30.47
N THR A 173 7.08 10.03 -31.78
CA THR A 173 7.31 8.71 -32.38
C THR A 173 8.76 8.22 -32.15
N SER A 174 8.96 6.91 -32.22
CA SER A 174 10.26 6.23 -32.07
C SER A 174 11.22 6.52 -33.22
N GLN A 175 12.52 6.29 -33.00
CA GLN A 175 13.52 6.46 -34.06
C GLN A 175 13.26 5.49 -35.22
N GLU A 176 12.87 4.26 -34.93
CA GLU A 176 12.53 3.26 -35.94
C GLU A 176 11.32 3.67 -36.78
N TYR A 177 10.26 4.19 -36.14
CA TYR A 177 9.11 4.74 -36.85
C TYR A 177 9.51 5.87 -37.79
N GLN A 178 10.37 6.79 -37.30
CA GLN A 178 10.82 7.93 -38.09
C GLN A 178 11.71 7.53 -39.28
N GLN A 179 12.43 6.40 -39.18
CA GLN A 179 13.20 5.82 -40.28
C GLN A 179 12.30 5.15 -41.31
N ALA A 180 11.23 4.48 -40.87
CA ALA A 180 10.30 3.78 -41.76
C ALA A 180 9.28 4.71 -42.44
N ILE A 181 8.79 5.72 -41.73
CA ILE A 181 7.72 6.61 -42.17
C ILE A 181 8.19 8.04 -42.06
N SER A 182 8.50 8.67 -43.20
CA SER A 182 8.90 10.08 -43.24
C SER A 182 7.79 11.02 -42.72
N LEU A 183 8.19 12.22 -42.26
CA LEU A 183 7.26 13.28 -41.84
C LEU A 183 6.18 13.59 -42.89
N ALA A 184 6.53 13.58 -44.18
CA ALA A 184 5.57 13.80 -45.26
C ALA A 184 4.54 12.66 -45.38
N ASN A 185 4.95 11.41 -45.17
CA ASN A 185 4.03 10.27 -45.15
C ASN A 185 3.16 10.28 -43.89
N PHE A 186 3.71 10.69 -42.75
CA PHE A 186 2.94 10.90 -41.53
C PHE A 186 1.86 11.98 -41.71
N GLN A 187 2.20 13.10 -42.38
CA GLN A 187 1.23 14.14 -42.73
C GLN A 187 0.11 13.63 -43.64
N LYS A 188 0.44 12.82 -44.66
CA LYS A 188 -0.56 12.18 -45.52
C LYS A 188 -1.49 11.26 -44.74
N TRP A 189 -0.93 10.40 -43.89
CA TRP A 189 -1.72 9.52 -43.03
C TRP A 189 -2.62 10.30 -42.07
N LEU A 190 -2.17 11.43 -41.52
CA LEU A 190 -3.01 12.32 -40.71
C LEU A 190 -4.15 12.97 -41.51
N ALA A 191 -3.99 13.17 -42.81
CA ALA A 191 -5.06 13.67 -43.68
C ALA A 191 -6.15 12.61 -43.92
N GLU A 192 -5.77 11.33 -43.95
CA GLU A 192 -6.68 10.17 -44.04
C GLU A 192 -7.37 9.85 -42.70
N ASN A 193 -6.82 10.37 -41.59
CA ASN A 193 -7.30 10.13 -40.22
C ASN A 193 -7.52 11.46 -39.48
N PRO A 194 -8.44 12.33 -39.97
CA PRO A 194 -8.67 13.65 -39.42
C PRO A 194 -9.14 13.63 -37.95
N GLU A 195 -9.64 12.49 -37.47
CA GLU A 195 -10.16 12.33 -36.11
C GLU A 195 -9.08 12.51 -35.03
N LEU A 196 -7.82 12.26 -35.38
CA LEU A 196 -6.66 12.49 -34.51
C LEU A 196 -6.39 13.97 -34.27
N LYS A 197 -6.82 14.85 -35.18
CA LYS A 197 -6.76 16.32 -35.03
C LYS A 197 -8.07 16.89 -34.51
N ASN A 198 -9.20 16.32 -34.95
CA ASN A 198 -10.53 16.83 -34.67
C ASN A 198 -11.19 16.13 -33.47
N ASN A 199 -10.44 15.96 -32.37
CA ASN A 199 -10.96 15.39 -31.13
C ASN A 199 -10.98 16.39 -29.98
N LYS A 200 -11.98 16.22 -29.11
CA LYS A 200 -12.16 16.96 -27.87
C LYS A 200 -11.35 16.34 -26.74
N SER A 201 -11.32 15.01 -26.67
CA SER A 201 -10.63 14.27 -25.62
C SER A 201 -10.31 12.84 -26.04
N ALA A 202 -9.32 12.26 -25.35
CA ALA A 202 -9.05 10.83 -25.36
C ALA A 202 -9.30 10.26 -23.97
N ASN A 203 -9.88 9.07 -23.92
CA ASN A 203 -10.09 8.31 -22.69
C ASN A 203 -9.52 6.91 -22.87
N PHE A 204 -8.45 6.62 -22.12
CA PHE A 204 -7.74 5.35 -22.19
C PHE A 204 -8.15 4.43 -21.05
N THR A 205 -8.79 3.31 -21.41
CA THR A 205 -9.39 2.37 -20.47
C THR A 205 -8.49 1.18 -20.19
N GLN A 206 -7.64 0.80 -21.15
CA GLN A 206 -6.67 -0.27 -20.96
C GLN A 206 -5.25 0.24 -21.19
N ARG A 207 -4.34 -0.19 -20.33
CA ARG A 207 -2.91 0.13 -20.44
C ARG A 207 -2.09 -0.98 -19.82
N GLY A 208 -0.90 -1.21 -20.36
CA GLY A 208 -0.01 -2.23 -19.83
C GLY A 208 1.41 -2.08 -20.36
N ILE A 209 2.34 -2.70 -19.64
CA ILE A 209 3.74 -2.84 -20.02
C ILE A 209 4.03 -4.35 -20.07
N THR A 210 4.63 -4.80 -21.16
CA THR A 210 4.96 -6.21 -21.38
C THR A 210 6.42 -6.35 -21.81
N ASN A 211 7.05 -7.39 -21.29
CA ASN A 211 8.38 -7.79 -21.71
C ASN A 211 8.34 -8.83 -22.84
N SER A 212 7.14 -9.32 -23.20
CA SER A 212 6.90 -10.14 -24.39
C SER A 212 6.39 -9.28 -25.55
N PRO A 213 6.67 -9.68 -26.80
CA PRO A 213 6.02 -9.15 -27.99
C PRO A 213 4.52 -8.96 -27.76
N VAL A 214 4.00 -7.75 -28.00
CA VAL A 214 2.55 -7.55 -27.97
C VAL A 214 1.99 -8.33 -29.16
N ASN A 215 1.22 -9.38 -28.88
CA ASN A 215 0.55 -10.13 -29.93
C ASN A 215 -0.27 -9.11 -30.76
N ASN A 216 0.06 -8.97 -32.04
CA ASN A 216 -0.53 -8.03 -33.01
C ASN A 216 0.04 -6.60 -33.06
N ALA A 217 1.11 -6.30 -32.33
CA ALA A 217 1.91 -5.11 -32.56
C ALA A 217 3.40 -5.44 -32.39
N ALA A 218 4.14 -5.29 -33.49
CA ALA A 218 5.59 -5.37 -33.68
C ALA A 218 6.40 -5.87 -32.46
N GLY A 219 7.19 -6.93 -32.67
CA GLY A 219 7.82 -7.80 -31.67
C GLY A 219 8.85 -7.19 -30.71
N TYR A 220 8.56 -6.02 -30.15
CA TYR A 220 9.37 -5.25 -29.25
C TYR A 220 9.34 -5.83 -27.84
N LEU A 221 10.52 -6.16 -27.33
CA LEU A 221 10.75 -6.42 -25.91
C LEU A 221 10.60 -5.09 -25.13
N ASN A 222 10.11 -5.17 -23.89
CA ASN A 222 9.85 -3.99 -23.04
C ASN A 222 8.93 -2.93 -23.69
N SER A 223 7.85 -3.40 -24.30
CA SER A 223 6.88 -2.57 -24.99
C SER A 223 5.68 -2.23 -24.10
N GLY A 224 5.00 -1.16 -24.46
CA GLY A 224 3.80 -0.67 -23.78
C GLY A 224 2.63 -0.60 -24.74
N PHE A 225 1.42 -0.71 -24.22
CA PHE A 225 0.21 -0.43 -24.99
C PHE A 225 -0.76 0.46 -24.20
N LEU A 226 -1.56 1.20 -24.95
CA LEU A 226 -2.62 2.04 -24.43
C LEU A 226 -3.81 1.94 -25.38
N GLU A 227 -4.96 1.51 -24.87
CA GLU A 227 -6.19 1.36 -25.64
C GLU A 227 -7.30 2.19 -25.00
N GLY A 228 -8.13 2.77 -25.87
CA GLY A 228 -9.15 3.69 -25.43
C GLY A 228 -10.02 4.19 -26.56
N THR A 229 -10.61 5.35 -26.33
CA THR A 229 -11.48 6.02 -27.30
C THR A 229 -11.12 7.49 -27.40
N ILE A 230 -11.09 8.01 -28.63
CA ILE A 230 -11.12 9.45 -28.90
C ILE A 230 -12.58 9.87 -29.11
N THR A 231 -12.95 11.01 -28.56
CA THR A 231 -14.25 11.65 -28.82
C THR A 231 -14.03 12.82 -29.77
N THR A 232 -14.57 12.74 -30.99
CA THR A 232 -14.46 13.81 -31.98
C THR A 232 -15.24 15.05 -31.54
N ASN A 233 -15.00 16.18 -32.19
CA ASN A 233 -15.75 17.42 -31.92
C ASN A 233 -17.26 17.26 -32.11
N ASP A 234 -17.68 16.37 -33.00
CA ASP A 234 -19.09 16.04 -33.27
C ASP A 234 -19.66 15.01 -32.27
N GLY A 235 -18.89 14.62 -31.26
CA GLY A 235 -19.30 13.66 -30.23
C GLY A 235 -19.18 12.18 -30.63
N LYS A 236 -18.70 11.86 -31.84
CA LYS A 236 -18.46 10.47 -32.27
C LYS A 236 -17.29 9.88 -31.46
N LYS A 237 -17.47 8.67 -30.95
CA LYS A 237 -16.40 7.91 -30.28
C LYS A 237 -15.76 6.94 -31.26
N ILE A 238 -14.43 6.95 -31.31
CA ILE A 238 -13.62 6.08 -32.20
C ILE A 238 -12.58 5.37 -31.35
N GLY A 239 -12.42 4.07 -31.55
CA GLY A 239 -11.42 3.28 -30.84
C GLY A 239 -10.02 3.69 -31.27
N ILE A 240 -9.10 3.78 -30.31
CA ILE A 240 -7.69 4.08 -30.58
C ILE A 240 -6.79 3.17 -29.76
N LYS A 241 -5.73 2.67 -30.39
CA LYS A 241 -4.68 1.88 -29.78
C LYS A 241 -3.31 2.45 -30.12
N TYR A 242 -2.53 2.72 -29.08
CA TYR A 242 -1.14 3.11 -29.17
C TYR A 242 -0.24 1.96 -28.74
N ILE A 243 0.90 1.85 -29.41
CA ILE A 243 1.97 0.93 -29.07
C ILE A 243 3.24 1.75 -28.86
N PHE A 244 3.94 1.41 -27.80
CA PHE A 244 5.12 2.13 -27.36
C PHE A 244 6.32 1.21 -27.22
N LEU A 245 7.48 1.77 -27.49
CA LEU A 245 8.79 1.23 -27.14
C LEU A 245 9.45 2.18 -26.14
N LYS A 246 10.23 1.65 -25.21
CA LYS A 246 11.03 2.47 -24.30
C LYS A 246 12.40 2.74 -24.92
N GLU A 247 12.67 3.99 -25.27
CA GLU A 247 13.95 4.47 -25.83
C GLU A 247 14.59 5.50 -24.88
N ASN A 248 15.83 5.25 -24.43
CA ASN A 248 16.55 6.16 -23.52
C ASN A 248 15.71 6.60 -22.30
N ASP A 249 15.08 5.61 -21.65
CA ASP A 249 14.15 5.79 -20.53
C ASP A 249 12.85 6.56 -20.79
N ARG A 250 12.55 6.92 -22.04
CA ARG A 250 11.29 7.57 -22.43
C ARG A 250 10.44 6.66 -23.29
N TRP A 251 9.13 6.76 -23.13
CA TRP A 251 8.20 6.07 -24.01
C TRP A 251 8.11 6.81 -25.34
N LYS A 252 8.15 6.04 -26.43
CA LYS A 252 8.05 6.54 -27.80
C LYS A 252 7.05 5.71 -28.58
N ILE A 253 6.27 6.38 -29.42
CA ILE A 253 5.18 5.74 -30.17
C ILE A 253 5.77 5.01 -31.37
N VAL A 254 5.50 3.71 -31.47
CA VAL A 254 5.89 2.87 -32.62
C VAL A 254 4.70 2.57 -33.52
N GLY A 255 3.47 2.79 -33.05
CA GLY A 255 2.27 2.56 -33.85
C GLY A 255 1.03 3.20 -33.24
N ILE A 256 0.13 3.63 -34.13
CA ILE A 256 -1.18 4.20 -33.79
C ILE A 256 -2.19 3.51 -34.69
N PHE A 257 -3.23 2.93 -34.10
CA PHE A 257 -4.27 2.18 -34.80
C PHE A 257 -5.62 2.76 -34.42
N LEU A 258 -6.47 3.02 -35.42
CA LEU A 258 -7.85 3.44 -35.22
C LEU A 258 -8.78 2.27 -35.53
N GLU A 259 -9.68 1.98 -34.61
CA GLU A 259 -10.73 0.98 -34.77
C GLU A 259 -12.03 1.72 -35.11
N ARG A 260 -12.40 1.67 -36.40
CA ARG A 260 -13.58 2.34 -36.98
C ARG A 260 -14.77 1.39 -37.08
#